data_AF-A0AAV5VQ29-F1
#
_entry.id   AF-A0AAV5VQ29-F1
#
_cell.length_a   1.000
_cell.length_b   1.000
_cell.length_c   1.000
_cell.angle_alpha   90.00
_cell.angle_beta   90.00
_cell.angle_gamma   90.00
#
_symmetry.space_group_name_H-M   'P 1'
#
loop_
_entity.id
_entity.type
_entity.pdbx_description
1 polymer ?
#
loop_
_entity_poly.entity_id
_entity_poly.type
_entity_poly.pdbx_seq_one_letter_code
_entity_poly.pdbx_strand_id
1 'polypeptide(L)'
;MIVTIAIFALCIQWTAARVTFSHSVILDEFDFKGQSSITVENLCKDTCRIYASITPDSRKLADNILIQTAKGFKTLSSVADLRDPSNNIKLFLEISKTPILTIANGNSGNAGPLVLYIVNKAATYYGSAEVYEAEGLDRAALPVQSITVMSARPFTLTEATYYPMGVIARLAGFDALGYMTDTCPNLYYLIANPFPGFSFTINGPIVSLLYDVQQFHFPAGEIKATIGIRNTNQISQSGFINSPGYHGCTGKPAYRSSLYDMNSPIVEEITDPNPQSISYDVVTNSDRDHALIVRNSAGTEIGEFSDTGDVAQMSQVTDKSLKFSWTPTVDTYFLVRYNSTA
;
A
#
# COMPACT_ATOMS: atom_id res chain seq x y z
N MET A 1 6.40 6.91 -58.40
CA MET A 1 6.82 6.08 -57.26
C MET A 1 6.64 6.92 -56.00
N ILE A 2 5.51 6.77 -55.31
CA ILE A 2 5.18 7.56 -54.12
C ILE A 2 5.55 6.71 -52.92
N VAL A 3 6.56 7.13 -52.16
CA VAL A 3 7.00 6.49 -50.91
C VAL A 3 6.15 7.07 -49.78
N THR A 4 5.14 6.33 -49.36
CA THR A 4 4.33 6.67 -48.18
C THR A 4 5.12 6.28 -46.93
N ILE A 5 5.76 7.26 -46.29
CA ILE A 5 6.37 7.09 -44.97
C ILE A 5 5.23 7.03 -43.95
N ALA A 6 4.82 5.81 -43.58
CA ALA A 6 3.94 5.57 -42.45
C ALA A 6 4.74 5.83 -41.16
N ILE A 7 4.67 7.07 -40.66
CA ILE A 7 5.07 7.38 -39.28
C ILE A 7 4.06 6.68 -38.38
N PHE A 8 4.39 5.45 -37.99
CA PHE A 8 3.76 4.75 -36.88
C PHE A 8 4.11 5.56 -35.62
N ALA A 9 3.32 6.59 -35.33
CA ALA A 9 3.24 7.16 -34.01
C ALA A 9 2.63 6.06 -33.13
N LEU A 10 3.49 5.18 -32.64
CA LEU A 10 3.21 4.32 -31.50
C LEU A 10 2.91 5.29 -30.36
N CYS A 11 1.64 5.67 -30.22
CA CYS A 11 1.09 6.19 -28.98
C CYS A 11 1.18 5.03 -27.99
N ILE A 12 2.39 4.77 -27.48
CA ILE A 12 2.59 4.03 -26.25
C ILE A 12 1.82 4.85 -25.24
N GLN A 13 0.60 4.43 -24.94
CA GLN A 13 -0.12 4.96 -23.81
C GLN A 13 0.68 4.48 -22.62
N TRP A 14 1.51 5.36 -22.08
CA TRP A 14 2.11 5.14 -20.78
C TRP A 14 0.92 5.08 -19.82
N THR A 15 0.50 3.86 -19.49
CA THR A 15 -0.53 3.62 -18.48
C THR A 15 -0.04 4.28 -17.21
N ALA A 16 -0.71 5.35 -16.78
CA ALA A 16 -0.36 6.07 -15.57
C ALA A 16 -0.38 5.10 -14.39
N ALA A 17 0.67 5.14 -13.56
CA ALA A 17 0.79 4.30 -12.36
C ALA A 17 -0.10 4.82 -11.21
N ARG A 18 -0.60 6.05 -11.37
CA ARG A 18 -1.58 6.73 -10.55
C ARG A 18 -2.70 5.82 -10.08
N VAL A 19 -2.76 5.64 -8.76
CA VAL A 19 -3.86 4.93 -8.09
C VAL A 19 -4.90 5.95 -7.63
N THR A 20 -6.10 5.91 -8.21
CA THR A 20 -7.19 6.85 -7.86
C THR A 20 -8.26 6.14 -7.05
N PHE A 21 -8.60 6.70 -5.89
CA PHE A 21 -9.70 6.28 -5.01
C PHE A 21 -10.84 7.31 -5.08
N SER A 22 -11.97 7.02 -4.42
CA SER A 22 -13.12 7.93 -4.41
C SER A 22 -12.78 9.32 -3.84
N HIS A 23 -11.89 9.37 -2.84
CA HIS A 23 -11.52 10.62 -2.15
C HIS A 23 -10.02 10.86 -2.03
N SER A 24 -9.19 10.10 -2.76
CA SER A 24 -7.75 10.31 -2.78
C SER A 24 -7.10 9.89 -4.09
N VAL A 25 -5.84 10.27 -4.23
CA VAL A 25 -4.93 9.74 -5.24
C VAL A 25 -3.59 9.43 -4.58
N ILE A 26 -2.97 8.33 -4.99
CA ILE A 26 -1.57 8.02 -4.71
C ILE A 26 -0.81 8.16 -6.02
N LEU A 27 0.23 8.99 -6.00
CA LEU A 27 1.18 9.16 -7.10
C LEU A 27 2.54 8.58 -6.71
N ASP A 28 3.24 8.08 -7.71
CA ASP A 28 4.57 7.49 -7.58
C ASP A 28 5.58 8.10 -8.56
N GLU A 29 6.81 7.60 -8.52
CA GLU A 29 7.92 8.11 -9.34
C GLU A 29 7.71 7.94 -10.85
N PHE A 30 6.92 6.96 -11.28
CA PHE A 30 6.63 6.70 -12.69
C PHE A 30 5.58 7.66 -13.24
N ASP A 31 4.68 8.18 -12.39
CA ASP A 31 3.77 9.24 -12.80
C ASP A 31 4.52 10.53 -13.20
N PHE A 32 5.69 10.78 -12.62
CA PHE A 32 6.54 11.92 -12.95
C PHE A 32 7.51 11.65 -14.11
N LYS A 33 7.75 10.37 -14.46
CA LYS A 33 8.79 9.99 -15.43
C LYS A 33 8.46 10.50 -16.82
N GLY A 34 9.33 11.36 -17.35
CA GLY A 34 9.17 11.97 -18.68
C GLY A 34 8.08 13.04 -18.75
N GLN A 35 7.48 13.42 -17.62
CA GLN A 35 6.48 14.48 -17.53
C GLN A 35 7.06 15.69 -16.81
N SER A 36 6.86 16.89 -17.37
CA SER A 36 7.24 18.15 -16.72
C SER A 36 6.28 18.56 -15.61
N SER A 37 5.07 18.00 -15.59
CA SER A 37 4.05 18.28 -14.59
C SER A 37 2.95 17.24 -14.60
N ILE A 38 2.37 17.00 -13.43
CA ILE A 38 1.14 16.21 -13.24
C ILE A 38 0.03 17.15 -12.77
N THR A 39 -1.19 16.91 -13.23
CA THR A 39 -2.40 17.60 -12.74
C THR A 39 -3.30 16.64 -11.96
N VAL A 40 -3.81 17.12 -10.83
CA VAL A 40 -4.83 16.45 -10.02
C VAL A 40 -6.08 17.33 -10.02
N GLU A 41 -7.10 16.85 -10.72
CA GLU A 41 -8.35 17.57 -10.92
C GLU A 41 -9.37 17.25 -9.82
N ASN A 42 -10.12 18.28 -9.42
CA ASN A 42 -11.26 18.30 -8.50
C ASN A 42 -10.99 17.84 -7.06
N LEU A 43 -9.91 17.09 -6.80
CA LEU A 43 -9.60 16.54 -5.49
C LEU A 43 -9.30 17.62 -4.45
N CYS A 44 -8.79 18.78 -4.87
CA CYS A 44 -8.48 19.92 -4.01
C CYS A 44 -9.41 21.12 -4.26
N LYS A 45 -10.56 20.89 -4.94
CA LYS A 45 -11.55 21.94 -5.23
C LYS A 45 -12.03 22.64 -3.97
N ASP A 46 -12.32 21.87 -2.92
CA ASP A 46 -12.67 22.41 -1.62
C ASP A 46 -11.41 22.53 -0.75
N THR A 47 -11.00 21.42 -0.14
CA THR A 47 -9.75 21.29 0.62
C THR A 47 -9.22 19.87 0.47
N CYS A 48 -7.92 19.73 0.35
CA CYS A 48 -7.22 18.45 0.41
C CYS A 48 -5.98 18.55 1.31
N ARG A 49 -5.53 17.40 1.83
CA ARG A 49 -4.23 17.23 2.49
C ARG A 49 -3.30 16.45 1.60
N ILE A 50 -2.04 16.87 1.58
CA ILE A 50 -0.97 16.24 0.84
C ILE A 50 0.06 15.71 1.83
N TYR A 51 0.28 14.40 1.79
CA TYR A 51 1.32 13.70 2.53
C TYR A 51 2.33 13.13 1.54
N ALA A 52 3.62 13.15 1.90
CA ALA A 52 4.68 12.63 1.05
C ALA A 52 5.60 11.70 1.84
N SER A 53 5.99 10.56 1.27
CA SER A 53 7.11 9.73 1.72
C SER A 53 8.13 9.65 0.61
N ILE A 54 9.42 9.73 0.94
CA ILE A 54 10.54 9.65 0.01
C ILE A 54 11.64 8.80 0.64
N THR A 55 12.49 8.19 -0.18
CA THR A 55 13.73 7.59 0.34
C THR A 55 14.78 8.68 0.60
N PRO A 56 15.77 8.40 1.48
CA PRO A 56 16.93 9.28 1.63
C PRO A 56 17.64 9.58 0.30
N ASP A 57 17.77 8.58 -0.57
CA ASP A 57 18.45 8.71 -1.86
C ASP A 57 17.66 9.55 -2.88
N SER A 58 16.32 9.52 -2.82
CA SER A 58 15.44 10.32 -3.66
C SER A 58 15.40 11.80 -3.28
N ARG A 59 15.96 12.22 -2.14
CA ARG A 59 15.75 13.56 -1.59
C ARG A 59 16.08 14.70 -2.55
N LYS A 60 17.24 14.62 -3.23
CA LYS A 60 17.66 15.63 -4.21
C LYS A 60 16.70 15.73 -5.40
N LEU A 61 16.13 14.60 -5.83
CA LEU A 61 15.15 14.57 -6.91
C LEU A 61 13.80 15.14 -6.43
N ALA A 62 13.40 14.81 -5.19
CA ALA A 62 12.20 15.33 -4.56
C ALA A 62 12.26 16.86 -4.29
N ASP A 63 13.44 17.44 -4.09
CA ASP A 63 13.62 18.90 -4.00
C ASP A 63 13.20 19.61 -5.31
N ASN A 64 13.31 18.94 -6.45
CA ASN A 64 12.93 19.48 -7.75
C ASN A 64 11.45 19.21 -8.12
N ILE A 65 10.69 18.52 -7.27
CA ILE A 65 9.26 18.31 -7.47
C ILE A 65 8.52 19.39 -6.69
N LEU A 66 7.82 20.27 -7.40
CA LEU A 66 7.24 21.50 -6.88
C LEU A 66 5.71 21.41 -6.88
N ILE A 67 5.12 21.40 -5.70
CA ILE A 67 3.68 21.44 -5.50
C ILE A 67 3.24 22.91 -5.52
N GLN A 68 2.37 23.27 -6.46
CA GLN A 68 1.84 24.63 -6.57
C GLN A 68 0.89 24.94 -5.41
N THR A 69 1.07 26.10 -4.80
CA THR A 69 0.23 26.64 -3.72
C THR A 69 -0.20 28.07 -4.05
N ALA A 70 -1.18 28.60 -3.33
CA ALA A 70 -1.59 30.00 -3.47
C ALA A 70 -0.46 31.02 -3.13
N LYS A 71 0.58 30.59 -2.40
CA LYS A 71 1.70 31.45 -1.95
C LYS A 71 3.02 31.17 -2.69
N GLY A 72 2.98 30.43 -3.80
CA GLY A 72 4.17 29.98 -4.53
C GLY A 72 4.29 28.46 -4.53
N PHE A 73 5.48 27.91 -4.36
CA PHE A 73 5.72 26.46 -4.43
C PHE A 73 6.22 25.88 -3.11
N LYS A 74 5.91 24.61 -2.89
CA LYS A 74 6.53 23.77 -1.85
C LYS A 74 7.21 22.59 -2.53
N THR A 75 8.43 22.26 -2.10
CA THR A 75 9.13 21.08 -2.61
C THR A 75 8.52 19.83 -1.98
N LEU A 76 8.50 18.71 -2.72
CA LEU A 76 8.01 17.43 -2.20
C LEU A 76 8.78 16.98 -0.97
N SER A 77 10.11 17.17 -0.96
CA SER A 77 10.97 16.90 0.18
C SER A 77 10.54 17.65 1.44
N SER A 78 10.21 18.95 1.31
CA SER A 78 9.76 19.75 2.44
C SER A 78 8.43 19.27 3.00
N VAL A 79 7.55 18.72 2.16
CA VAL A 79 6.29 18.08 2.59
C VAL A 79 6.57 16.75 3.29
N ALA A 80 7.53 15.96 2.81
CA ALA A 80 7.89 14.68 3.42
C ALA A 80 8.49 14.83 4.82
N ASP A 81 9.14 15.96 5.09
CA ASP A 81 9.73 16.34 6.38
C ASP A 81 8.72 16.88 7.39
N LEU A 82 7.49 17.19 6.98
CA LEU A 82 6.45 17.70 7.89
C LEU A 82 6.05 16.63 8.89
N ARG A 83 6.49 16.79 10.15
CA ARG A 83 6.16 15.89 11.26
C ARG A 83 5.98 16.68 12.55
N ASP A 84 5.10 16.19 13.41
CA ASP A 84 4.99 16.67 14.78
C ASP A 84 6.18 16.11 15.60
N PRO A 85 7.04 16.96 16.17
CA PRO A 85 8.23 16.52 16.87
C PRO A 85 7.95 15.77 18.18
N SER A 86 6.73 15.83 18.71
CA SER A 86 6.36 15.21 19.99
C SER A 86 5.94 13.75 19.87
N ASN A 87 5.33 13.37 18.74
CA ASN A 87 4.70 12.07 18.53
C ASN A 87 5.04 11.45 17.15
N ASN A 88 5.83 12.14 16.33
CA ASN A 88 6.25 11.72 14.99
C ASN A 88 5.10 11.49 13.99
N ILE A 89 3.89 12.00 14.29
CA ILE A 89 2.77 12.02 13.34
C ILE A 89 3.17 12.87 12.14
N LYS A 90 2.98 12.34 10.92
CA LYS A 90 3.15 13.12 9.69
C LYS A 90 2.13 14.25 9.64
N LEU A 91 2.65 15.45 9.49
CA LEU A 91 1.87 16.63 9.16
C LEU A 91 1.70 16.70 7.64
N PHE A 92 0.84 17.60 7.18
CA PHE A 92 0.42 17.68 5.79
C PHE A 92 0.57 19.09 5.23
N LEU A 93 0.70 19.17 3.91
CA LEU A 93 0.45 20.40 3.19
C LEU A 93 -1.05 20.48 2.87
N GLU A 94 -1.74 21.47 3.43
CA GLU A 94 -3.15 21.72 3.11
C GLU A 94 -3.28 22.65 1.90
N ILE A 95 -4.10 22.24 0.93
CA ILE A 95 -4.44 23.03 -0.25
C ILE A 95 -5.95 23.22 -0.28
N SER A 96 -6.39 24.46 -0.48
CA SER A 96 -7.81 24.80 -0.55
C SER A 96 -8.13 25.55 -1.84
N LYS A 97 -9.38 25.46 -2.30
CA LYS A 97 -9.92 26.23 -3.43
C LYS A 97 -9.09 26.10 -4.72
N THR A 98 -8.53 24.91 -4.95
CA THR A 98 -7.63 24.62 -6.07
C THR A 98 -8.19 23.46 -6.87
N PRO A 99 -9.16 23.71 -7.78
CA PRO A 99 -9.81 22.65 -8.55
C PRO A 99 -8.86 21.91 -9.49
N ILE A 100 -7.74 22.52 -9.87
CA ILE A 100 -6.66 21.87 -10.62
C ILE A 100 -5.38 22.11 -9.85
N LEU A 101 -4.92 21.08 -9.13
CA LEU A 101 -3.62 21.09 -8.48
C LEU A 101 -2.56 20.68 -9.49
N THR A 102 -1.56 21.54 -9.71
CA THR A 102 -0.41 21.23 -10.57
C THR A 102 0.81 20.92 -9.71
N ILE A 103 1.49 19.82 -10.04
CA ILE A 103 2.74 19.41 -9.42
C ILE A 103 3.79 19.37 -10.53
N ALA A 104 4.71 20.33 -10.52
CA ALA A 104 5.76 20.42 -11.53
C ALA A 104 6.92 19.48 -11.18
N ASN A 105 7.47 18.81 -12.18
CA ASN A 105 8.68 18.01 -12.07
C ASN A 105 9.83 18.74 -12.76
N GLY A 106 10.72 19.32 -11.98
CA GLY A 106 11.93 19.98 -12.47
C GLY A 106 13.05 19.01 -12.84
N ASN A 107 12.90 17.70 -12.59
CA ASN A 107 13.89 16.71 -12.98
C ASN A 107 13.82 16.46 -14.50
N SER A 108 14.97 16.29 -15.14
CA SER A 108 15.06 15.91 -16.56
C SER A 108 14.76 14.42 -16.83
N GLY A 109 14.36 13.66 -15.81
CA GLY A 109 14.22 12.21 -15.89
C GLY A 109 13.45 11.62 -14.70
N ASN A 110 14.12 10.76 -13.93
CA ASN A 110 13.52 10.04 -12.81
C ASN A 110 13.21 10.96 -11.62
N ALA A 111 12.09 10.73 -10.94
CA ALA A 111 11.71 11.36 -9.68
C ALA A 111 12.27 10.63 -8.44
N GLY A 112 12.72 9.39 -8.62
CA GLY A 112 13.18 8.51 -7.54
C GLY A 112 12.02 8.01 -6.67
N PRO A 113 12.21 6.92 -5.90
CA PRO A 113 11.20 6.38 -5.00
C PRO A 113 10.52 7.39 -4.10
N LEU A 114 9.20 7.50 -4.28
CA LEU A 114 8.31 8.40 -3.55
C LEU A 114 6.88 7.85 -3.49
N VAL A 115 6.14 8.28 -2.48
CA VAL A 115 4.68 8.14 -2.38
C VAL A 115 4.11 9.53 -2.10
N LEU A 116 3.22 10.00 -2.97
CA LEU A 116 2.47 11.24 -2.75
C LEU A 116 0.99 10.90 -2.59
N TYR A 117 0.50 10.99 -1.36
CA TYR A 117 -0.89 10.69 -1.00
C TYR A 117 -1.66 12.01 -0.83
N ILE A 118 -2.59 12.27 -1.74
CA ILE A 118 -3.41 13.48 -1.76
C ILE A 118 -4.83 13.05 -1.45
N VAL A 119 -5.43 13.62 -0.40
CA VAL A 119 -6.75 13.18 0.10
C VAL A 119 -7.68 14.37 0.28
N ASN A 120 -8.90 14.24 -0.22
CA ASN A 120 -9.95 15.25 -0.14
C ASN A 120 -10.62 15.26 1.24
N LYS A 121 -11.10 16.44 1.66
CA LYS A 121 -11.82 16.65 2.93
C LYS A 121 -13.06 15.78 3.12
N ALA A 122 -13.68 15.27 2.05
CA ALA A 122 -14.83 14.37 2.11
C ALA A 122 -14.51 12.96 2.64
N ALA A 123 -13.22 12.60 2.75
CA ALA A 123 -12.81 11.31 3.32
C ALA A 123 -13.29 11.14 4.78
N THR A 124 -13.80 9.94 5.11
CA THR A 124 -14.47 9.64 6.38
C THR A 124 -13.64 10.01 7.62
N TYR A 125 -12.33 9.75 7.59
CA TYR A 125 -11.43 10.00 8.72
C TYR A 125 -10.49 11.19 8.49
N TYR A 126 -10.83 12.11 7.58
CA TYR A 126 -9.98 13.26 7.26
C TYR A 126 -9.58 14.09 8.48
N GLY A 127 -10.48 14.26 9.46
CA GLY A 127 -10.22 15.06 10.65
C GLY A 127 -9.59 14.30 11.83
N SER A 128 -9.54 12.97 11.79
CA SER A 128 -9.26 12.13 12.97
C SER A 128 -8.22 11.03 12.73
N ALA A 129 -7.86 10.72 11.49
CA ALA A 129 -6.82 9.74 11.21
C ALA A 129 -5.43 10.28 11.60
N GLU A 130 -4.65 9.43 12.26
CA GLU A 130 -3.21 9.65 12.42
C GLU A 130 -2.48 9.09 11.19
N VAL A 131 -1.53 9.84 10.64
CA VAL A 131 -0.70 9.39 9.50
C VAL A 131 0.75 9.31 9.96
N TYR A 132 1.44 8.23 9.65
CA TYR A 132 2.84 8.01 10.02
C TYR A 132 3.69 7.64 8.81
N GLU A 133 4.97 7.98 8.89
CA GLU A 133 6.01 7.37 8.06
C GLU A 133 6.40 6.03 8.69
N ALA A 134 6.56 4.97 7.91
CA ALA A 134 7.03 3.70 8.45
C ALA A 134 8.44 3.80 9.06
N GLU A 135 9.33 4.58 8.44
CA GLU A 135 10.67 4.82 8.98
C GLU A 135 10.62 5.63 10.28
N GLY A 136 11.01 4.96 11.37
CA GLY A 136 11.03 5.53 12.70
C GLY A 136 9.67 5.57 13.40
N LEU A 137 8.69 4.79 12.92
CA LEU A 137 7.43 4.62 13.63
C LEU A 137 7.66 3.84 14.93
N ASP A 138 7.41 4.52 16.04
CA ASP A 138 7.33 3.97 17.38
C ASP A 138 6.20 4.70 18.13
N ARG A 139 4.97 4.24 17.91
CA ARG A 139 3.75 4.85 18.44
C ARG A 139 3.37 4.18 19.75
N ALA A 140 3.29 4.95 20.83
CA ALA A 140 2.80 4.48 22.12
C ALA A 140 1.32 4.07 22.07
N ALA A 141 0.89 3.26 23.04
CA ALA A 141 -0.50 2.85 23.17
C ALA A 141 -1.41 4.04 23.52
N LEU A 142 -2.14 4.55 22.53
CA LEU A 142 -3.01 5.72 22.64
C LEU A 142 -4.36 5.48 21.93
N PRO A 143 -5.48 6.05 22.43
CA PRO A 143 -6.77 5.95 21.77
C PRO A 143 -6.73 6.59 20.38
N VAL A 144 -7.12 5.82 19.37
CA VAL A 144 -7.24 6.29 17.99
C VAL A 144 -8.24 5.40 17.27
N GLN A 145 -8.97 5.98 16.34
CA GLN A 145 -9.90 5.22 15.50
C GLN A 145 -9.22 4.73 14.22
N SER A 146 -8.43 5.59 13.57
CA SER A 146 -7.78 5.28 12.30
C SER A 146 -6.31 5.66 12.31
N ILE A 147 -5.46 4.72 11.90
CA ILE A 147 -4.03 4.94 11.69
C ILE A 147 -3.74 4.63 10.23
N THR A 148 -2.92 5.45 9.59
CA THR A 148 -2.39 5.20 8.26
C THR A 148 -0.88 5.25 8.32
N VAL A 149 -0.21 4.20 7.86
CA VAL A 149 1.25 4.15 7.74
C VAL A 149 1.59 4.11 6.27
N MET A 150 2.44 5.03 5.83
CA MET A 150 2.90 5.11 4.45
C MET A 150 4.42 5.00 4.37
N SER A 151 4.91 4.47 3.26
CA SER A 151 6.34 4.52 2.94
C SER A 151 6.62 4.31 1.47
N ALA A 152 7.66 4.98 0.95
CA ALA A 152 8.22 4.70 -0.36
C ALA A 152 9.03 3.40 -0.42
N ARG A 153 9.26 2.73 0.71
CA ARG A 153 9.94 1.43 0.79
C ARG A 153 9.00 0.40 1.40
N PRO A 154 9.10 -0.88 1.01
CA PRO A 154 8.47 -1.94 1.77
C PRO A 154 8.86 -1.90 3.25
N PHE A 155 7.92 -2.27 4.11
CA PHE A 155 8.11 -2.23 5.57
C PHE A 155 7.34 -3.34 6.27
N THR A 156 7.77 -3.72 7.46
CA THR A 156 7.00 -4.57 8.37
C THR A 156 6.36 -3.69 9.43
N LEU A 157 5.04 -3.84 9.61
CA LEU A 157 4.25 -3.20 10.66
C LEU A 157 3.94 -4.21 11.75
N THR A 158 4.24 -3.89 13.01
CA THR A 158 3.99 -4.78 14.14
C THR A 158 3.19 -4.08 15.22
N GLU A 159 2.24 -4.80 15.80
CA GLU A 159 1.56 -4.44 17.04
C GLU A 159 1.61 -5.65 17.98
N ALA A 160 2.09 -5.45 19.20
CA ALA A 160 2.18 -6.54 20.17
C ALA A 160 0.80 -6.97 20.67
N THR A 161 0.70 -8.18 21.22
CA THR A 161 -0.48 -8.64 21.97
C THR A 161 -0.85 -7.61 23.03
N TYR A 162 -2.12 -7.24 23.09
CA TYR A 162 -2.61 -6.21 24.01
C TYR A 162 -4.02 -6.54 24.52
N TYR A 163 -4.77 -5.53 24.98
CA TYR A 163 -6.18 -5.70 25.33
C TYR A 163 -7.01 -6.17 24.12
N PRO A 164 -8.15 -6.85 24.36
CA PRO A 164 -9.08 -7.17 23.30
C PRO A 164 -9.44 -5.92 22.49
N MET A 165 -9.30 -6.02 21.17
CA MET A 165 -9.63 -4.95 20.24
C MET A 165 -10.15 -5.55 18.94
N GLY A 166 -11.03 -4.81 18.28
CA GLY A 166 -11.40 -5.07 16.90
C GLY A 166 -10.51 -4.24 15.99
N VAL A 167 -9.89 -4.87 14.99
CA VAL A 167 -9.04 -4.17 14.03
C VAL A 167 -9.27 -4.68 12.61
N ILE A 168 -9.32 -3.73 11.68
CA ILE A 168 -9.40 -3.97 10.24
C ILE A 168 -8.14 -3.39 9.60
N ALA A 169 -7.48 -4.13 8.71
CA ALA A 169 -6.38 -3.61 7.90
C ALA A 169 -6.76 -3.59 6.41
N ARG A 170 -6.39 -2.50 5.72
CA ARG A 170 -6.48 -2.34 4.26
C ARG A 170 -5.19 -1.71 3.71
N LEU A 171 -4.76 -2.09 2.50
CA LEU A 171 -3.57 -1.53 1.82
C LEU A 171 -3.88 -0.21 1.08
N ALA A 172 -4.86 0.53 1.55
CA ALA A 172 -5.30 1.81 1.02
C ALA A 172 -5.25 2.87 2.13
N GLY A 173 -5.40 4.15 1.77
CA GLY A 173 -5.43 5.24 2.75
C GLY A 173 -6.68 5.23 3.63
N PHE A 174 -6.68 6.09 4.66
CA PHE A 174 -7.82 6.19 5.58
C PHE A 174 -9.14 6.57 4.90
N ASP A 175 -9.10 7.16 3.70
CA ASP A 175 -10.28 7.51 2.92
C ASP A 175 -11.03 6.29 2.36
N ALA A 176 -10.30 5.18 2.20
CA ALA A 176 -10.81 3.91 1.69
C ALA A 176 -11.08 2.89 2.81
N LEU A 177 -11.20 3.32 4.07
CA LEU A 177 -11.61 2.47 5.20
C LEU A 177 -13.14 2.32 5.33
N GLY A 178 -13.92 3.20 4.70
CA GLY A 178 -15.39 3.15 4.76
C GLY A 178 -15.98 1.93 4.06
N TYR A 179 -17.17 1.50 4.50
CA TYR A 179 -17.92 0.40 3.87
C TYR A 179 -18.50 0.75 2.49
N MET A 180 -18.58 2.04 2.14
CA MET A 180 -19.30 2.50 0.95
C MET A 180 -18.46 3.32 -0.05
N THR A 181 -17.18 3.57 0.21
CA THR A 181 -16.38 4.52 -0.59
C THR A 181 -15.55 3.84 -1.67
N ASP A 182 -14.84 2.76 -1.33
CA ASP A 182 -14.03 1.99 -2.28
C ASP A 182 -14.14 0.49 -1.97
N THR A 183 -14.25 -0.34 -3.02
CA THR A 183 -14.36 -1.81 -2.91
C THR A 183 -12.99 -2.45 -2.64
N CYS A 184 -12.30 -1.97 -1.61
CA CYS A 184 -11.03 -2.51 -1.16
C CYS A 184 -11.30 -3.61 -0.11
N PRO A 185 -10.98 -4.89 -0.38
CA PRO A 185 -11.10 -5.95 0.62
C PRO A 185 -10.38 -5.63 1.93
N ASN A 186 -10.97 -6.12 3.03
CA ASN A 186 -10.23 -6.26 4.28
C ASN A 186 -9.18 -7.35 4.11
N LEU A 187 -7.96 -7.05 4.54
CA LEU A 187 -6.81 -7.96 4.47
C LEU A 187 -6.65 -8.72 5.77
N TYR A 188 -6.94 -8.03 6.86
CA TYR A 188 -7.03 -8.56 8.20
C TYR A 188 -8.31 -8.03 8.83
N TYR A 189 -8.99 -8.90 9.57
CA TYR A 189 -10.25 -8.57 10.21
C TYR A 189 -10.42 -9.37 11.49
N LEU A 190 -10.43 -8.68 12.61
CA LEU A 190 -10.67 -9.26 13.93
C LEU A 190 -11.79 -8.49 14.62
N ILE A 191 -12.83 -9.18 15.10
CA ILE A 191 -13.91 -8.58 15.91
C ILE A 191 -14.00 -9.17 17.33
N ALA A 192 -13.38 -10.31 17.65
CA ALA A 192 -13.42 -10.87 19.02
C ALA A 192 -12.38 -11.98 19.31
N ASN A 193 -12.13 -12.21 20.61
CA ASN A 193 -11.11 -13.05 21.28
C ASN A 193 -9.68 -12.48 21.25
N PRO A 194 -8.83 -12.75 22.28
CA PRO A 194 -7.78 -11.81 22.71
C PRO A 194 -6.91 -11.40 21.53
N PHE A 195 -6.67 -10.10 21.41
CA PHE A 195 -5.90 -9.55 20.30
C PHE A 195 -4.49 -10.14 20.32
N PRO A 196 -4.13 -11.01 19.36
CA PRO A 196 -2.87 -11.74 19.41
C PRO A 196 -1.68 -10.83 19.06
N GLY A 197 -1.93 -9.57 18.66
CA GLY A 197 -0.97 -8.77 17.94
C GLY A 197 -0.95 -9.13 16.46
N PHE A 198 -0.11 -8.45 15.70
CA PHE A 198 0.17 -8.79 14.32
C PHE A 198 1.59 -8.38 13.92
N SER A 199 2.06 -8.97 12.83
CA SER A 199 3.27 -8.56 12.12
C SER A 199 3.01 -8.65 10.63
N PHE A 200 2.64 -7.53 10.00
CA PHE A 200 2.32 -7.46 8.58
C PHE A 200 3.53 -7.01 7.77
N THR A 201 3.93 -7.77 6.76
CA THR A 201 4.84 -7.28 5.71
C THR A 201 4.01 -6.53 4.68
N ILE A 202 4.29 -5.24 4.53
CA ILE A 202 3.58 -4.33 3.62
C ILE A 202 4.46 -4.10 2.40
N ASN A 203 4.10 -4.75 1.30
CA ASN A 203 4.75 -4.58 -0.01
C ASN A 203 4.12 -3.46 -0.87
N GLY A 204 3.16 -2.72 -0.31
CA GLY A 204 2.50 -1.57 -0.93
C GLY A 204 2.96 -0.22 -0.34
N PRO A 205 2.49 0.91 -0.89
CA PRO A 205 2.91 2.24 -0.45
C PRO A 205 2.25 2.68 0.87
N ILE A 206 1.14 2.05 1.25
CA ILE A 206 0.27 2.49 2.34
C ILE A 206 -0.47 1.31 2.95
N VAL A 207 -0.72 1.39 4.26
CA VAL A 207 -1.67 0.54 4.98
C VAL A 207 -2.43 1.40 5.97
N SER A 208 -3.72 1.17 6.10
CA SER A 208 -4.57 1.80 7.10
C SER A 208 -5.19 0.75 8.01
N LEU A 209 -5.18 1.07 9.31
CA LEU A 209 -5.81 0.32 10.38
C LEU A 209 -7.03 1.07 10.87
N LEU A 210 -8.14 0.36 11.07
CA LEU A 210 -9.36 0.87 11.68
C LEU A 210 -9.63 0.07 12.96
N TYR A 211 -9.64 0.75 14.10
CA TYR A 211 -9.96 0.16 15.40
C TYR A 211 -11.44 0.39 15.75
N ASP A 212 -12.10 -0.65 16.23
CA ASP A 212 -13.48 -0.57 16.71
C ASP A 212 -13.53 -0.01 18.14
N VAL A 213 -13.36 1.31 18.23
CA VAL A 213 -13.40 2.06 19.50
C VAL A 213 -14.81 2.14 20.12
N GLN A 214 -15.86 1.75 19.38
CA GLN A 214 -17.22 1.72 19.90
C GLN A 214 -17.49 0.46 20.70
N GLN A 215 -17.01 -0.68 20.20
CA GLN A 215 -17.10 -1.96 20.90
C GLN A 215 -15.97 -2.13 21.94
N PHE A 216 -14.77 -1.62 21.66
CA PHE A 216 -13.59 -1.78 22.50
C PHE A 216 -13.08 -0.43 23.01
N HIS A 217 -13.23 -0.19 24.31
CA HIS A 217 -12.81 1.07 24.95
C HIS A 217 -11.32 1.14 25.29
N PHE A 218 -10.52 0.15 24.88
CA PHE A 218 -9.08 0.13 25.10
C PHE A 218 -8.35 0.88 23.98
N PRO A 219 -7.22 1.55 24.28
CA PRO A 219 -6.41 2.16 23.24
C PRO A 219 -5.83 1.09 22.31
N ALA A 220 -5.53 1.47 21.07
CA ALA A 220 -4.64 0.67 20.23
C ALA A 220 -3.31 0.47 20.96
N GLY A 221 -2.70 -0.70 20.77
CA GLY A 221 -1.42 -1.05 21.37
C GLY A 221 -0.26 -0.23 20.83
N GLU A 222 0.94 -0.60 21.25
CA GLU A 222 2.18 -0.03 20.72
C GLU A 222 2.41 -0.52 19.29
N ILE A 223 2.60 0.41 18.36
CA ILE A 223 2.78 0.10 16.94
C ILE A 223 4.17 0.53 16.51
N LYS A 224 4.89 -0.38 15.86
CA LYS A 224 6.21 -0.12 15.29
C LYS A 224 6.23 -0.47 13.82
N ALA A 225 7.07 0.23 13.07
CA ALA A 225 7.45 -0.24 11.75
C ALA A 225 8.96 -0.26 11.56
N THR A 226 9.41 -1.25 10.78
CA THR A 226 10.80 -1.39 10.35
C THR A 226 10.83 -1.43 8.84
N ILE A 227 11.71 -0.65 8.22
CA ILE A 227 11.94 -0.70 6.79
C ILE A 227 12.54 -2.06 6.40
N GLY A 228 12.09 -2.59 5.28
CA GLY A 228 12.45 -3.91 4.79
C GLY A 228 11.29 -4.90 4.90
N ILE A 229 11.47 -6.03 4.22
CA ILE A 229 10.49 -7.12 4.19
C ILE A 229 10.99 -8.29 5.01
N ARG A 230 10.05 -8.99 5.63
CA ARG A 230 10.26 -10.35 6.11
C ARG A 230 9.61 -11.28 5.12
N ASN A 231 10.39 -12.18 4.55
CA ASN A 231 9.90 -13.19 3.61
C ASN A 231 9.28 -14.40 4.34
N THR A 232 9.19 -14.34 5.67
CA THR A 232 8.67 -15.42 6.51
C THR A 232 7.67 -14.84 7.50
N ASN A 233 6.47 -15.38 7.47
CA ASN A 233 5.37 -15.02 8.35
C ASN A 233 4.97 -16.21 9.22
N GLN A 234 4.37 -15.95 10.38
CA GLN A 234 3.86 -17.01 11.23
C GLN A 234 2.49 -17.47 10.71
N ILE A 235 2.38 -18.77 10.46
CA ILE A 235 1.16 -19.39 9.94
C ILE A 235 0.12 -19.64 11.06
N SER A 236 0.56 -19.73 12.32
CA SER A 236 -0.32 -19.84 13.50
C SER A 236 -1.07 -18.55 13.83
N GLN A 237 -0.79 -17.44 13.14
CA GLN A 237 -1.51 -16.18 13.25
C GLN A 237 -2.18 -15.87 11.92
N SER A 238 -3.44 -15.39 11.93
CA SER A 238 -4.07 -14.93 10.70
C SER A 238 -3.30 -13.75 10.11
N GLY A 239 -3.17 -13.70 8.79
CA GLY A 239 -2.38 -12.68 8.13
C GLY A 239 -2.64 -12.63 6.63
N PHE A 240 -1.78 -11.90 5.93
CA PHE A 240 -1.82 -11.81 4.48
C PHE A 240 -0.42 -11.66 3.90
N ILE A 241 -0.30 -11.98 2.62
CA ILE A 241 0.87 -11.75 1.78
C ILE A 241 0.38 -11.02 0.54
N ASN A 242 1.04 -9.94 0.13
CA ASN A 242 0.70 -9.22 -1.09
C ASN A 242 1.92 -9.02 -1.98
N SER A 243 1.70 -8.96 -3.29
CA SER A 243 2.75 -8.61 -4.24
C SER A 243 3.18 -7.14 -4.06
N PRO A 244 4.42 -6.81 -4.49
CA PRO A 244 4.88 -5.42 -4.59
C PRO A 244 3.89 -4.53 -5.33
N GLY A 245 3.65 -3.34 -4.79
CA GLY A 245 2.79 -2.34 -5.41
C GLY A 245 1.29 -2.56 -5.27
N TYR A 246 0.84 -3.75 -4.84
CA TYR A 246 -0.58 -3.98 -4.63
C TYR A 246 -1.11 -3.09 -3.50
N HIS A 247 -2.13 -2.28 -3.80
CA HIS A 247 -2.73 -1.32 -2.88
C HIS A 247 -4.10 -1.81 -2.36
N GLY A 248 -4.38 -3.10 -2.46
CA GLY A 248 -5.55 -3.70 -1.81
C GLY A 248 -6.87 -3.59 -2.54
N CYS A 249 -6.95 -3.06 -3.77
CA CYS A 249 -8.24 -2.87 -4.45
C CYS A 249 -8.16 -3.32 -5.91
N THR A 250 -9.20 -4.02 -6.34
CA THR A 250 -9.30 -4.63 -7.67
C THR A 250 -9.56 -3.58 -8.75
N GLY A 251 -9.16 -3.87 -9.99
CA GLY A 251 -9.43 -3.02 -11.15
C GLY A 251 -8.72 -1.66 -11.16
N LYS A 252 -7.69 -1.46 -10.33
CA LYS A 252 -6.83 -0.27 -10.31
C LYS A 252 -5.38 -0.69 -10.59
N PRO A 253 -4.56 0.19 -11.20
CA PRO A 253 -3.16 -0.14 -11.47
C PRO A 253 -2.39 -0.30 -10.15
N ALA A 254 -1.41 -1.22 -10.12
CA ALA A 254 -0.51 -1.34 -8.99
C ALA A 254 0.37 -0.08 -8.85
N TYR A 255 0.68 0.31 -7.62
CA TYR A 255 1.70 1.32 -7.33
C TYR A 255 3.06 0.82 -7.84
N ARG A 256 3.82 1.66 -8.52
CA ARG A 256 5.11 1.29 -9.10
C ARG A 256 6.24 1.95 -8.34
N SER A 257 7.32 1.18 -8.12
CA SER A 257 8.56 1.74 -7.61
C SER A 257 9.78 1.05 -8.22
N SER A 258 10.85 1.80 -8.46
CA SER A 258 12.15 1.26 -8.87
C SER A 258 12.81 0.41 -7.79
N LEU A 259 12.27 0.39 -6.57
CA LEU A 259 12.68 -0.52 -5.51
C LEU A 259 12.12 -1.93 -5.65
N TYR A 260 11.11 -2.12 -6.50
CA TYR A 260 10.53 -3.44 -6.72
C TYR A 260 11.33 -4.18 -7.80
N ASP A 261 11.82 -5.36 -7.43
CA ASP A 261 12.42 -6.26 -8.41
C ASP A 261 11.31 -6.95 -9.21
N MET A 262 11.07 -6.45 -10.41
CA MET A 262 10.07 -6.98 -11.33
C MET A 262 10.64 -8.04 -12.29
N ASN A 263 11.91 -8.46 -12.10
CA ASN A 263 12.59 -9.42 -12.98
C ASN A 263 12.89 -10.75 -12.31
N SER A 264 12.90 -10.79 -10.98
CA SER A 264 13.17 -12.02 -10.21
C SER A 264 11.89 -12.62 -9.64
N PRO A 265 11.79 -13.96 -9.55
CA PRO A 265 10.73 -14.61 -8.78
C PRO A 265 10.75 -14.15 -7.33
N ILE A 266 9.59 -13.73 -6.84
CA ILE A 266 9.34 -13.41 -5.44
C ILE A 266 8.95 -14.69 -4.73
N VAL A 267 9.51 -14.89 -3.54
CA VAL A 267 9.23 -16.03 -2.69
C VAL A 267 8.86 -15.55 -1.30
N GLU A 268 7.66 -15.90 -0.87
CA GLU A 268 7.12 -15.62 0.46
C GLU A 268 6.79 -16.94 1.15
N GLU A 269 7.04 -17.03 2.44
CA GLU A 269 6.82 -18.24 3.23
C GLU A 269 5.95 -17.93 4.45
N ILE A 270 5.05 -18.86 4.78
CA ILE A 270 4.36 -18.89 6.08
C ILE A 270 4.77 -20.18 6.77
N THR A 271 5.19 -20.13 8.04
CA THR A 271 5.77 -21.28 8.75
C THR A 271 5.33 -21.37 10.21
N ASP A 272 5.21 -22.59 10.74
CA ASP A 272 5.09 -22.92 12.18
C ASP A 272 5.94 -24.17 12.49
N PRO A 273 6.42 -24.34 13.73
CA PRO A 273 7.07 -25.59 14.14
C PRO A 273 6.19 -26.84 14.01
N ASN A 274 4.86 -26.70 14.17
CA ASN A 274 3.90 -27.79 14.12
C ASN A 274 2.96 -27.65 12.91
N PRO A 275 2.45 -28.76 12.35
CA PRO A 275 1.42 -28.69 11.32
C PRO A 275 0.18 -27.94 11.80
N GLN A 276 -0.32 -27.04 10.96
CA GLN A 276 -1.49 -26.21 11.19
C GLN A 276 -2.57 -26.51 10.14
N SER A 277 -3.85 -26.44 10.51
CA SER A 277 -4.94 -26.48 9.54
C SER A 277 -5.16 -25.07 8.98
N ILE A 278 -4.75 -24.86 7.73
CA ILE A 278 -4.68 -23.55 7.09
C ILE A 278 -5.80 -23.43 6.08
N SER A 279 -6.58 -22.36 6.17
CA SER A 279 -7.45 -21.90 5.10
C SER A 279 -6.86 -20.63 4.53
N TYR A 280 -6.70 -20.56 3.22
CA TYR A 280 -6.24 -19.35 2.56
C TYR A 280 -7.08 -19.08 1.32
N ASP A 281 -7.21 -17.80 0.99
CA ASP A 281 -7.80 -17.35 -0.26
C ASP A 281 -6.81 -16.50 -1.04
N VAL A 282 -6.82 -16.68 -2.36
CA VAL A 282 -5.94 -16.00 -3.30
C VAL A 282 -6.79 -15.13 -4.21
N VAL A 283 -6.45 -13.85 -4.30
CA VAL A 283 -6.92 -12.92 -5.32
C VAL A 283 -5.73 -12.54 -6.18
N THR A 284 -5.85 -12.65 -7.50
CA THR A 284 -4.79 -12.25 -8.42
C THR A 284 -5.42 -11.75 -9.72
N ASN A 285 -4.65 -10.97 -10.48
CA ASN A 285 -4.95 -10.66 -11.88
C ASN A 285 -3.90 -11.29 -12.84
N SER A 286 -3.10 -12.25 -12.36
CA SER A 286 -2.02 -12.86 -13.13
C SER A 286 -2.57 -13.86 -14.15
N ASP A 287 -1.95 -13.89 -15.33
CA ASP A 287 -2.15 -14.97 -16.29
C ASP A 287 -1.40 -16.24 -15.85
N ARG A 288 -1.45 -17.27 -16.70
CA ARG A 288 -0.86 -18.58 -16.39
C ARG A 288 0.68 -18.57 -16.40
N ASP A 289 1.30 -17.73 -17.22
CA ASP A 289 2.76 -17.62 -17.29
C ASP A 289 3.32 -16.92 -16.05
N HIS A 290 2.48 -16.12 -15.39
CA HIS A 290 2.75 -15.40 -14.15
C HIS A 290 1.94 -15.94 -12.96
N ALA A 291 1.51 -17.21 -12.99
CA ALA A 291 0.70 -17.80 -11.93
C ALA A 291 1.40 -17.75 -10.56
N LEU A 292 0.64 -17.54 -9.49
CA LEU A 292 1.11 -17.73 -8.12
C LEU A 292 1.14 -19.23 -7.83
N ILE A 293 2.32 -19.76 -7.54
CA ILE A 293 2.53 -21.17 -7.24
C ILE A 293 2.67 -21.38 -5.74
N VAL A 294 1.89 -22.30 -5.19
CA VAL A 294 1.91 -22.67 -3.76
C VAL A 294 2.51 -24.05 -3.58
N ARG A 295 3.57 -24.13 -2.78
CA ARG A 295 4.24 -25.38 -2.41
C ARG A 295 4.13 -25.63 -0.93
N ASN A 296 4.01 -26.90 -0.58
CA ASN A 296 3.90 -27.39 0.79
C ASN A 296 5.30 -27.64 1.40
N SER A 297 5.40 -28.10 2.65
CA SER A 297 6.71 -28.28 3.30
C SER A 297 7.57 -29.41 2.73
N ALA A 298 6.99 -30.31 1.93
CA ALA A 298 7.71 -31.32 1.17
C ALA A 298 8.23 -30.79 -0.19
N GLY A 299 7.93 -29.55 -0.54
CA GLY A 299 8.24 -28.96 -1.84
C GLY A 299 7.26 -29.36 -2.96
N THR A 300 6.18 -30.08 -2.62
CA THR A 300 5.13 -30.47 -3.57
C THR A 300 4.27 -29.27 -3.90
N GLU A 301 3.99 -29.07 -5.18
CA GLU A 301 3.03 -28.07 -5.65
C GLU A 301 1.60 -28.51 -5.31
N ILE A 302 0.88 -27.65 -4.59
CA ILE A 302 -0.48 -27.92 -4.12
C ILE A 302 -1.49 -26.91 -4.67
N GLY A 303 -1.03 -25.89 -5.40
CA GLY A 303 -1.88 -24.92 -6.07
C GLY A 303 -1.12 -24.07 -7.09
N GLU A 304 -1.80 -23.75 -8.18
CA GLU A 304 -1.40 -22.82 -9.24
C GLU A 304 -2.57 -21.85 -9.42
N PHE A 305 -2.37 -20.57 -9.11
CA PHE A 305 -3.42 -19.56 -9.15
C PHE A 305 -3.11 -18.53 -10.24
N SER A 306 -3.92 -18.57 -11.29
CA SER A 306 -3.97 -17.57 -12.37
C SER A 306 -5.42 -17.22 -12.64
N ASP A 307 -5.75 -15.95 -12.54
CA ASP A 307 -7.05 -15.40 -12.85
C ASP A 307 -6.83 -13.92 -13.18
N THR A 308 -7.39 -13.42 -14.27
CA THR A 308 -7.32 -12.00 -14.65
C THR A 308 -8.56 -11.21 -14.20
N GLY A 309 -9.53 -11.88 -13.60
CA GLY A 309 -10.81 -11.34 -13.15
C GLY A 309 -10.89 -11.00 -11.66
N ASP A 310 -9.79 -11.12 -10.92
CA ASP A 310 -9.73 -10.87 -9.47
C ASP A 310 -10.71 -11.74 -8.64
N VAL A 311 -11.02 -12.97 -9.07
CA VAL A 311 -11.91 -13.85 -8.29
C VAL A 311 -11.12 -14.52 -7.18
N ALA A 312 -11.63 -14.40 -5.95
CA ALA A 312 -11.03 -15.05 -4.80
C ALA A 312 -11.16 -16.59 -4.91
N GLN A 313 -10.03 -17.28 -4.88
CA GLN A 313 -9.95 -18.74 -4.91
C GLN A 313 -9.55 -19.25 -3.53
N MET A 314 -10.40 -20.08 -2.91
CA MET A 314 -10.17 -20.62 -1.56
C MET A 314 -9.49 -21.99 -1.63
N SER A 315 -8.60 -22.26 -0.69
CA SER A 315 -7.92 -23.54 -0.53
C SER A 315 -7.69 -23.85 0.94
N GLN A 316 -7.59 -25.14 1.25
CA GLN A 316 -7.34 -25.63 2.60
C GLN A 316 -6.29 -26.73 2.58
N VAL A 317 -5.38 -26.70 3.55
CA VAL A 317 -4.28 -27.66 3.67
C VAL A 317 -3.86 -27.79 5.13
N THR A 318 -3.38 -28.98 5.52
CA THR A 318 -2.70 -29.17 6.79
C THR A 318 -1.21 -29.32 6.55
N ASP A 319 -0.42 -28.32 6.95
CA ASP A 319 1.03 -28.33 6.78
C ASP A 319 1.71 -27.43 7.84
N LYS A 320 3.02 -27.58 8.03
CA LYS A 320 3.86 -26.71 8.86
C LYS A 320 4.43 -25.50 8.10
N SER A 321 4.49 -25.56 6.77
CA SER A 321 4.97 -24.44 5.94
C SER A 321 4.28 -24.43 4.58
N LEU A 322 3.93 -23.24 4.10
CA LEU A 322 3.56 -22.98 2.71
C LEU A 322 4.49 -21.93 2.11
N LYS A 323 4.97 -22.20 0.89
CA LYS A 323 5.80 -21.30 0.10
C LYS A 323 5.04 -20.82 -1.13
N PHE A 324 4.90 -19.51 -1.24
CA PHE A 324 4.26 -18.80 -2.33
C PHE A 324 5.34 -18.26 -3.26
N SER A 325 5.33 -18.66 -4.52
CA SER A 325 6.32 -18.25 -5.52
C SER A 325 5.61 -17.61 -6.71
N TRP A 326 6.07 -16.44 -7.14
CA TRP A 326 5.42 -15.67 -8.19
C TRP A 326 6.44 -14.84 -8.96
N THR A 327 6.28 -14.75 -10.28
CA THR A 327 7.17 -13.92 -11.12
C THR A 327 6.42 -12.67 -11.57
N PRO A 328 6.78 -11.48 -11.06
CA PRO A 328 6.09 -10.24 -11.37
C PRO A 328 6.13 -9.83 -12.85
N THR A 329 5.08 -9.13 -13.27
CA THR A 329 5.11 -8.13 -14.33
C THR A 329 4.61 -6.79 -13.79
N VAL A 330 4.79 -5.71 -14.55
CA VAL A 330 4.33 -4.36 -14.17
C VAL A 330 2.82 -4.22 -13.96
N ASP A 331 2.04 -5.18 -14.48
CA ASP A 331 0.57 -5.11 -14.48
C ASP A 331 -0.07 -6.25 -13.69
N THR A 332 0.71 -7.19 -13.16
CA THR A 332 0.21 -8.34 -12.40
C THR A 332 0.41 -8.16 -10.90
N TYR A 333 -0.49 -8.70 -10.09
CA TYR A 333 -0.44 -8.68 -8.64
C TYR A 333 -1.10 -9.92 -8.03
N PHE A 334 -0.85 -10.14 -6.74
CA PHE A 334 -1.60 -11.10 -5.94
C PHE A 334 -1.80 -10.61 -4.51
N LEU A 335 -2.82 -11.18 -3.86
CA LEU A 335 -3.10 -11.12 -2.45
C LEU A 335 -3.43 -12.53 -1.98
N VAL A 336 -2.73 -13.01 -0.96
CA VAL A 336 -3.09 -14.20 -0.20
C VAL A 336 -3.55 -13.74 1.18
N ARG A 337 -4.74 -14.13 1.60
CA ARG A 337 -5.18 -14.01 3.00
C ARG A 337 -5.22 -15.40 3.59
N TYR A 338 -4.74 -15.57 4.80
CA TYR A 338 -4.67 -16.88 5.43
C TYR A 338 -5.10 -16.81 6.89
N ASN A 339 -5.71 -17.90 7.32
CA ASN A 339 -6.10 -18.15 8.71
C ASN A 339 -5.72 -19.58 9.08
N SER A 340 -5.31 -19.77 10.33
CA SER A 340 -5.04 -21.09 10.89
C SER A 340 -6.01 -21.39 12.03
N THR A 341 -6.46 -22.63 12.09
CA THR A 341 -7.05 -23.20 13.29
C THR A 341 -6.06 -24.22 13.85
N ALA A 342 -5.52 -23.92 15.04
CA ALA A 342 -4.71 -24.84 15.82
C ALA A 342 -5.55 -25.97 16.45
#